data_AF-F0QSJ1-F1
#
_entry.id   AF-F0QSJ1-F1
#
_cell.length_a   1.000
_cell.length_b   1.000
_cell.length_c   1.000
_cell.angle_alpha   90.00
_cell.angle_beta   90.00
_cell.angle_gamma   90.00
#
_symmetry.space_group_name_H-M   'P 1'
#
loop_
_entity.id
_entity.type
_entity.pdbx_description
1 polymer ?
#
loop_
_entity_poly.entity_id
_entity_poly.type
_entity_poly.pdbx_seq_one_letter_code
_entity_poly.pdbx_strand_id
1 'polypeptide(L)'
;MGQQPGTQSTIPYTAYILSLIGSILMVIYSIMVLAFAAFIGTLLPRYYVFHRFGYYPMMTMMPLTPVLFIVTGIIGLIVSILALYFSLRLGRLSDVNAVRSTGVILLVLAIIGLFVANGFFIGFILLLIGSVLAMTWKP
;
A
#
# COMPACT_ATOMS: atom_id res chain seq x y z
N MET A 1 -1.94 -3.98 -52.12
CA MET A 1 -1.03 -3.45 -51.08
C MET A 1 -1.72 -3.66 -49.75
N GLY A 2 -1.26 -4.67 -48.99
CA GLY A 2 -1.91 -5.14 -47.78
C GLY A 2 -1.80 -4.12 -46.64
N GLN A 3 -2.92 -3.88 -45.96
CA GLN A 3 -2.97 -3.13 -44.72
C GLN A 3 -2.03 -3.82 -43.71
N GLN A 4 -1.03 -3.10 -43.21
CA GLN A 4 -0.29 -3.55 -42.02
C GLN A 4 -1.29 -3.62 -40.87
N PRO A 5 -1.53 -4.80 -40.26
CA PRO A 5 -2.38 -4.87 -39.08
C PRO A 5 -1.65 -4.09 -37.99
N GLY A 6 -2.26 -2.98 -37.57
CA GLY A 6 -1.72 -2.12 -36.53
C GLY A 6 -1.33 -2.97 -35.33
N THR A 7 -0.07 -2.89 -34.94
CA THR A 7 0.45 -3.41 -33.68
C THR A 7 -0.30 -2.71 -32.55
N GLN A 8 -1.48 -3.23 -32.20
CA GLN A 8 -2.10 -2.95 -30.91
C GLN A 8 -1.11 -3.48 -29.89
N SER A 9 -0.33 -2.58 -29.31
CA SER A 9 0.38 -2.84 -28.06
C SER A 9 -0.71 -3.18 -27.04
N THR A 10 -1.06 -4.46 -26.94
CA THR A 10 -2.01 -4.96 -25.95
C THR A 10 -1.33 -4.75 -24.60
N ILE A 11 -1.63 -3.64 -23.94
CA ILE A 11 -1.18 -3.40 -22.57
C ILE A 11 -2.17 -4.14 -21.66
N PRO A 12 -1.73 -4.79 -20.57
CA PRO A 12 -2.61 -5.44 -19.61
C PRO A 12 -3.43 -4.41 -18.81
N TYR A 13 -4.38 -3.75 -19.46
CA TYR A 13 -5.11 -2.57 -18.96
C TYR A 13 -5.89 -2.87 -17.67
N THR A 14 -6.51 -4.04 -17.59
CA THR A 14 -7.23 -4.48 -16.39
C THR A 14 -6.29 -4.68 -15.20
N ALA A 15 -5.14 -5.35 -15.42
CA ALA A 15 -4.13 -5.56 -14.38
C ALA A 15 -3.53 -4.23 -13.90
N TYR A 16 -3.28 -3.31 -14.85
CA TYR A 16 -2.82 -1.95 -14.57
C TYR A 16 -3.80 -1.18 -13.68
N ILE A 17 -5.08 -1.11 -14.04
CA ILE A 17 -6.07 -0.34 -13.26
C ILE A 17 -6.24 -0.93 -11.86
N LEU A 18 -6.34 -2.25 -11.75
CA LEU A 18 -6.52 -2.92 -10.45
C LEU A 18 -5.34 -2.69 -9.51
N SER A 19 -4.10 -2.85 -10.02
CA SER A 19 -2.89 -2.58 -9.25
C SER A 19 -2.72 -1.09 -8.92
N LEU A 20 -3.12 -0.19 -9.82
CA LEU A 20 -3.10 1.24 -9.58
C LEU A 20 -4.06 1.63 -8.44
N ILE A 21 -5.32 1.25 -8.54
CA ILE A 21 -6.33 1.55 -7.51
C ILE A 21 -5.91 0.93 -6.17
N GLY A 22 -5.48 -0.33 -6.17
CA GLY A 22 -5.00 -1.01 -4.97
C GLY A 22 -3.86 -0.24 -4.28
N SER A 23 -2.85 0.18 -5.05
CA SER A 23 -1.71 0.95 -4.53
C SER A 23 -2.10 2.33 -4.02
N ILE A 24 -3.00 3.05 -4.70
CA ILE A 24 -3.51 4.36 -4.26
C ILE A 24 -4.22 4.23 -2.91
N LEU A 25 -5.10 3.23 -2.77
CA LEU A 25 -5.81 3.03 -1.52
C LEU A 25 -4.85 2.66 -0.38
N MET A 26 -3.81 1.86 -0.64
CA MET A 26 -2.75 1.55 0.34
C MET A 26 -1.96 2.80 0.76
N VAL A 27 -1.66 3.72 -0.17
CA VAL A 27 -1.00 5.00 0.14
C VAL A 27 -1.90 5.84 1.04
N ILE A 28 -3.18 6.01 0.67
CA ILE A 28 -4.15 6.79 1.46
C ILE A 28 -4.24 6.21 2.87
N TYR A 29 -4.37 4.89 2.99
CA TYR A 29 -4.44 4.24 4.29
C TYR A 29 -3.17 4.45 5.13
N SER A 30 -1.99 4.33 4.53
CA SER A 30 -0.72 4.54 5.23
C SER A 30 -0.60 5.99 5.76
N ILE A 31 -1.07 6.97 4.99
CA ILE A 31 -1.15 8.37 5.42
C ILE A 31 -2.14 8.51 6.59
N MET A 32 -3.31 7.86 6.51
CA MET A 32 -4.29 7.88 7.61
C MET A 32 -3.73 7.28 8.91
N VAL A 33 -2.99 6.17 8.83
CA VAL A 33 -2.33 5.55 10.00
C VAL A 33 -1.31 6.50 10.62
N LEU A 34 -0.49 7.17 9.82
CA LEU A 34 0.47 8.16 10.31
C LEU A 34 -0.21 9.38 10.94
N ALA A 35 -1.27 9.89 10.31
CA ALA A 35 -2.07 10.97 10.86
C ALA A 35 -2.70 10.59 12.20
N PHE A 36 -3.23 9.36 12.31
CA PHE A 36 -3.79 8.82 13.55
C PHE A 36 -2.72 8.65 14.64
N ALA A 37 -1.53 8.16 14.28
CA ALA A 37 -0.41 8.03 15.21
C ALA A 37 0.05 9.40 15.75
N ALA A 38 0.12 10.42 14.88
CA ALA A 38 0.43 11.79 15.27
C ALA A 38 -0.66 12.41 16.16
N PHE A 39 -1.94 12.15 15.85
CA PHE A 39 -3.09 12.60 16.63
C PHE A 39 -3.06 12.03 18.06
N ILE A 40 -2.88 10.70 18.19
CA ILE A 40 -2.69 10.01 19.47
C ILE A 40 -1.49 10.58 20.23
N GLY A 41 -0.33 10.70 19.57
CA GLY A 41 0.91 11.17 20.18
C GLY A 41 0.86 12.61 20.67
N THR A 42 0.02 13.47 20.09
CA THR A 42 -0.11 14.89 20.48
C THR A 42 -1.21 15.14 21.53
N LEU A 43 -2.29 14.35 21.53
CA LEU A 43 -3.43 14.56 22.44
C LEU A 43 -3.31 13.80 23.76
N LEU A 44 -2.73 12.60 23.77
CA LEU A 44 -2.60 11.80 25.00
C LEU A 44 -1.70 12.46 26.05
N PRO A 45 -0.51 13.02 25.73
CA PRO A 45 0.32 13.69 26.72
C PRO A 45 -0.40 14.89 27.37
N ARG A 46 -1.28 15.56 26.62
CA ARG A 46 -2.04 16.71 27.10
C ARG A 46 -3.17 16.32 28.05
N TYR A 47 -3.69 15.09 27.97
CA TYR A 47 -4.71 14.57 28.91
C TYR A 47 -4.11 14.11 30.25
N TYR A 48 -2.87 13.59 30.25
CA TYR A 48 -2.22 13.10 31.49
C TYR A 48 -1.57 14.21 32.34
N VAL A 49 -1.20 15.35 31.75
CA VAL A 49 -0.56 16.47 32.47
C VAL A 49 -1.55 17.26 33.35
N PHE A 50 -2.87 17.14 33.13
CA PHE A 50 -3.88 17.87 33.92
C PHE A 50 -4.43 17.14 35.15
N HIS A 51 -4.08 15.88 35.41
CA HIS A 51 -4.55 15.17 36.63
C HIS A 51 -3.59 15.39 37.81
N ARG A 52 -3.50 16.64 38.27
CA ARG A 52 -2.74 17.06 39.46
C ARG A 52 -3.34 16.53 40.79
N PHE A 53 -4.50 15.84 40.76
CA PHE A 53 -5.31 15.57 41.97
C PHE A 53 -6.07 14.23 42.02
N GLY A 54 -5.52 13.12 41.53
CA GLY A 54 -6.24 11.83 41.61
C GLY A 54 -5.35 10.60 41.62
N TYR A 55 -5.16 10.03 42.81
CA TYR A 55 -4.51 8.73 43.03
C TYR A 55 -5.33 7.60 42.42
N TYR A 56 -5.11 7.26 41.15
CA TYR A 56 -5.09 5.88 40.64
C TYR A 56 -4.38 5.90 39.28
N PRO A 57 -3.11 5.47 39.18
CA PRO A 57 -2.49 5.26 37.88
C PRO A 57 -3.17 4.04 37.27
N MET A 58 -4.26 4.24 36.51
CA MET A 58 -4.67 3.22 35.56
C MET A 58 -3.49 3.00 34.63
N MET A 59 -3.00 1.76 34.68
CA MET A 59 -1.80 1.25 34.03
C MET A 59 -1.54 1.97 32.71
N THR A 60 -0.49 2.80 32.70
CA THR A 60 0.16 3.34 31.52
C THR A 60 0.69 2.16 30.71
N MET A 61 -0.18 1.54 29.92
CA MET A 61 0.24 0.58 28.90
C MET A 61 0.96 1.35 27.79
N MET A 62 2.24 1.57 28.09
CA MET A 62 3.40 1.85 27.27
C MET A 62 3.35 3.07 26.33
N PRO A 63 4.26 4.06 26.51
CA PRO A 63 4.57 5.07 25.50
C PRO A 63 5.11 4.49 24.17
N LEU A 64 5.25 3.15 24.05
CA LEU A 64 5.70 2.45 22.86
C LEU A 64 4.59 2.27 21.80
N THR A 65 3.31 2.28 22.17
CA THR A 65 2.21 2.11 21.19
C THR A 65 2.25 3.14 20.05
N PRO A 66 2.34 4.46 20.29
CA PRO A 66 2.43 5.43 19.19
C PRO A 66 3.70 5.26 18.35
N VAL A 67 4.82 4.83 18.95
CA VAL A 67 6.07 4.57 18.22
C VAL A 67 5.90 3.41 17.25
N LEU A 68 5.22 2.33 17.65
CA LEU A 68 4.94 1.19 16.78
C LEU A 68 4.04 1.59 15.59
N PHE A 69 3.03 2.43 15.82
CA PHE A 69 2.18 2.94 14.73
C PHE A 69 2.95 3.85 13.76
N ILE A 70 3.88 4.67 14.25
CA ILE A 70 4.74 5.50 13.40
C ILE A 70 5.66 4.62 12.54
N VAL A 71 6.35 3.64 13.15
CA VAL A 71 7.28 2.76 12.42
C VAL A 71 6.54 1.93 11.36
N THR A 72 5.43 1.28 11.75
CA THR A 72 4.60 0.52 10.80
C THR A 72 4.00 1.41 9.72
N GLY A 73 3.55 2.62 10.06
CA GLY A 73 3.06 3.61 9.10
C GLY A 73 4.11 4.05 8.09
N ILE A 74 5.35 4.29 8.51
CA ILE A 74 6.47 4.68 7.62
C ILE A 74 6.80 3.53 6.67
N ILE A 75 6.96 2.31 7.18
CA ILE A 75 7.28 1.14 6.33
C ILE A 75 6.12 0.90 5.35
N GLY A 76 4.88 1.00 5.81
CA GLY A 76 3.68 0.85 4.96
C GLY A 76 3.63 1.91 3.86
N LEU A 77 3.97 3.15 4.19
CA LEU A 77 4.06 4.24 3.24
C LEU A 77 5.14 3.98 2.18
N ILE A 78 6.33 3.53 2.57
CA ILE A 78 7.40 3.16 1.63
C ILE A 78 6.92 2.05 0.69
N VAL A 79 6.38 0.96 1.23
CA VAL A 79 5.89 -0.18 0.45
C VAL A 79 4.79 0.24 -0.53
N SER A 80 3.84 1.06 -0.08
CA SER A 80 2.73 1.54 -0.92
C SER A 80 3.18 2.48 -2.04
N ILE A 81 4.20 3.31 -1.81
CA ILE A 81 4.83 4.14 -2.85
C ILE A 81 5.55 3.28 -3.88
N LEU A 82 6.30 2.25 -3.45
CA LEU A 82 6.92 1.30 -4.38
C LEU A 82 5.86 0.58 -5.21
N ALA A 83 4.77 0.11 -4.58
CA ALA A 83 3.67 -0.53 -5.29
C ALA A 83 3.07 0.41 -6.34
N LEU A 84 2.84 1.69 -5.98
CA LEU A 84 2.32 2.69 -6.91
C LEU A 84 3.26 2.94 -8.09
N TYR A 85 4.57 3.02 -7.84
CA TYR A 85 5.58 3.15 -8.89
C TYR A 85 5.54 1.96 -9.88
N PHE A 86 5.49 0.72 -9.37
CA PHE A 86 5.43 -0.47 -10.23
C PHE A 86 4.09 -0.60 -10.96
N SER A 87 2.98 -0.19 -10.35
CA SER A 87 1.67 -0.11 -11.00
C SER A 87 1.71 0.87 -12.18
N LEU A 88 2.28 2.08 -11.99
CA LEU A 88 2.45 3.04 -13.09
C LEU A 88 3.37 2.51 -14.20
N ARG A 89 4.43 1.79 -13.83
CA ARG A 89 5.34 1.15 -14.80
C ARG A 89 4.61 0.09 -15.61
N LEU A 90 3.72 -0.70 -15.00
CA LEU A 90 2.96 -1.77 -15.65
C LEU A 90 2.13 -1.24 -16.84
N GLY A 91 1.55 -0.04 -16.71
CA GLY A 91 0.77 0.59 -17.78
C GLY A 91 1.59 1.05 -19.00
N ARG A 92 2.92 0.93 -18.96
CA ARG A 92 3.83 1.33 -20.06
C ARG A 92 4.59 0.14 -20.67
N LEU A 93 4.39 -1.07 -20.16
CA LEU A 93 5.09 -2.27 -20.61
C LEU A 93 4.28 -3.00 -21.67
N SER A 94 4.89 -3.24 -22.83
CA SER A 94 4.37 -4.11 -23.89
C SER A 94 5.04 -5.50 -23.90
N ASP A 95 6.20 -5.64 -23.25
CA ASP A 95 6.96 -6.89 -23.24
C ASP A 95 6.41 -7.87 -22.20
N VAL A 96 6.07 -9.08 -22.64
CA VAL A 96 5.46 -10.14 -21.81
C VAL A 96 6.33 -10.50 -20.60
N ASN A 97 7.65 -10.63 -20.79
CA ASN A 97 8.58 -10.96 -19.70
C ASN A 97 8.67 -9.81 -18.68
N ALA A 98 8.64 -8.56 -19.14
CA ALA A 98 8.70 -7.39 -18.26
C ALA A 98 7.40 -7.23 -17.46
N VAL A 99 6.24 -7.44 -18.10
CA VAL A 99 4.92 -7.46 -17.45
C VAL A 99 4.88 -8.54 -16.36
N ARG A 100 5.33 -9.77 -16.66
CA ARG A 100 5.34 -10.87 -15.69
C ARG A 100 6.27 -10.58 -14.51
N SER A 101 7.48 -10.08 -14.76
CA SER A 101 8.42 -9.70 -13.68
C SER A 101 7.85 -8.60 -12.78
N THR A 102 7.15 -7.62 -13.36
CA THR A 102 6.49 -6.54 -12.62
C THR A 102 5.32 -7.07 -11.80
N GLY A 103 4.54 -8.02 -12.35
CA GLY A 103 3.49 -8.71 -11.61
C GLY A 103 4.01 -9.48 -10.38
N VAL A 104 5.16 -10.16 -10.50
CA VAL A 104 5.80 -10.85 -9.35
C VAL A 104 6.23 -9.84 -8.28
N ILE A 105 6.83 -8.72 -8.67
CA ILE A 105 7.24 -7.67 -7.73
C ILE A 105 6.03 -7.08 -7.00
N LEU A 106 4.95 -6.79 -7.73
CA LEU A 106 3.70 -6.30 -7.16
C LEU A 106 3.06 -7.32 -6.21
N LEU A 107 3.15 -8.61 -6.51
CA LEU A 107 2.68 -9.68 -5.61
C LEU A 107 3.45 -9.68 -4.29
N VAL A 108 4.78 -9.59 -4.35
CA VAL A 108 5.63 -9.51 -3.15
C VAL A 108 5.30 -8.26 -2.34
N LEU A 109 5.13 -7.11 -3.00
CA LEU A 109 4.73 -5.87 -2.35
C LEU A 109 3.33 -5.95 -1.72
N ALA A 110 2.38 -6.66 -2.34
CA ALA A 110 1.07 -6.95 -1.77
C ALA A 110 1.19 -7.74 -0.47
N ILE A 111 1.96 -8.82 -0.48
CA ILE A 111 2.15 -9.69 0.69
C ILE A 111 2.81 -8.92 1.83
N ILE A 112 3.87 -8.16 1.55
CA ILE A 112 4.53 -7.29 2.55
C ILE A 112 3.53 -6.24 3.06
N GLY A 113 2.78 -5.62 2.15
CA GLY A 113 1.78 -4.62 2.47
C GLY A 113 0.67 -5.15 3.38
N LEU A 114 0.28 -6.42 3.28
CA LEU A 114 -0.71 -7.04 4.17
C LEU A 114 -0.25 -7.05 5.63
N PHE A 115 1.02 -7.38 5.89
CA PHE A 115 1.57 -7.42 7.25
C PHE A 115 1.91 -6.04 7.80
N VAL A 116 2.34 -5.11 6.94
CA VAL A 116 2.85 -3.81 7.36
C VAL A 116 1.76 -2.73 7.42
N ALA A 117 0.84 -2.70 6.46
CA ALA A 117 -0.22 -1.67 6.39
C ALA A 117 -1.46 -2.07 7.22
N ASN A 118 -1.26 -2.68 8.39
CA ASN A 118 -2.31 -2.99 9.38
C ASN A 118 -3.61 -3.61 8.80
N GLY A 119 -3.50 -4.46 7.76
CA GLY A 119 -4.64 -5.17 7.21
C GLY A 119 -5.62 -4.30 6.40
N PHE A 120 -5.17 -3.32 5.62
CA PHE A 120 -6.03 -2.70 4.61
C PHE A 120 -6.40 -3.69 3.49
N PHE A 121 -7.38 -4.55 3.80
CA PHE A 121 -7.77 -5.73 3.00
C PHE A 121 -8.21 -5.37 1.58
N ILE A 122 -8.93 -4.27 1.39
CA ILE A 122 -9.48 -3.90 0.07
C ILE A 122 -8.34 -3.54 -0.90
N GLY A 123 -7.41 -2.68 -0.48
CA GLY A 123 -6.27 -2.29 -1.32
C GLY A 123 -5.34 -3.47 -1.59
N PHE A 124 -5.13 -4.33 -0.59
CA PHE A 124 -4.39 -5.59 -0.74
C PHE A 124 -5.04 -6.52 -1.79
N ILE A 125 -6.35 -6.77 -1.70
CA ILE A 125 -7.05 -7.68 -2.62
C ILE A 125 -6.95 -7.15 -4.06
N LEU A 126 -7.16 -5.85 -4.25
CA LEU A 126 -7.06 -5.23 -5.58
C LEU A 126 -5.63 -5.32 -6.14
N LEU A 127 -4.61 -5.07 -5.32
CA LEU A 127 -3.22 -5.21 -5.72
C LEU A 127 -2.87 -6.67 -6.05
N LEU A 128 -3.36 -7.62 -5.26
CA LEU A 128 -3.14 -9.06 -5.45
C LEU A 128 -3.77 -9.53 -6.76
N ILE A 129 -5.04 -9.19 -7.01
CA ILE A 129 -5.73 -9.55 -8.25
C ILE A 129 -5.02 -8.91 -9.45
N GLY A 130 -4.65 -7.63 -9.35
CA GLY A 130 -3.89 -6.94 -10.41
C GLY A 130 -2.55 -7.62 -10.69
N SER A 131 -1.84 -8.06 -9.65
CA SER A 131 -0.56 -8.76 -9.77
C SER A 131 -0.71 -10.13 -10.45
N VAL A 132 -1.73 -10.90 -10.06
CA VAL A 132 -2.02 -12.21 -10.66
C VAL A 132 -2.40 -12.06 -12.13
N LEU A 133 -3.24 -11.09 -12.46
CA LEU A 133 -3.61 -10.78 -13.85
C LEU A 133 -2.41 -10.35 -14.69
N ALA A 134 -1.47 -9.59 -14.12
CA ALA A 134 -0.23 -9.24 -14.80
C ALA A 134 0.64 -10.49 -15.09
N MET A 135 0.68 -11.46 -14.17
CA MET A 135 1.46 -12.69 -14.38
C MET A 135 0.84 -13.64 -15.40
N THR A 136 -0.49 -13.71 -15.45
CA THR A 136 -1.23 -14.59 -16.37
C THR A 136 -1.52 -13.94 -17.72
N TRP A 137 -1.17 -12.66 -17.88
CA TRP A 137 -1.38 -11.92 -19.11
C TRP A 137 -0.66 -12.57 -20.31
N LYS A 138 -1.39 -12.69 -21.41
CA LYS A 138 -0.92 -13.14 -22.72
C LYS A 138 -1.34 -12.08 -23.76
N PRO A 139 -0.44 -11.66 -24.65
CA PRO A 139 -0.72 -10.65 -25.68
C PRO A 139 -1.75 -11.11 -26.70
#